data_AF-A0A1A8A935-F1
#
_entry.id   AF-A0A1A8A935-F1
#
_cell.length_a   1.000
_cell.length_b   1.000
_cell.length_c   1.000
_cell.angle_alpha   90.00
_cell.angle_beta   90.00
_cell.angle_gamma   90.00
#
_symmetry.space_group_name_H-M   'P 1'
#
loop_
_entity.id
_entity.type
_entity.pdbx_description
1 polymer ?
#
loop_
_entity_poly.entity_id
_entity_poly.type
_entity_poly.pdbx_seq_one_letter_code
_entity_poly.pdbx_strand_id
1 'polypeptide(L)'
;MSSVEVVLGFLEEAEPWRLRSSQFPSKVGGKPAWLSQRGLPSGSELECEVCRLPMVFLLQVYAPISGQDRSFHRTLFLFCCKTPECYSRSDSRCMKVFRSQLSRKNEFYPYEPPPEDEPENSSEENHDVFTISGVKLCWVCGCPGNKACSRCHGVTYCGKHHQTLHWKQSHRRECCKPETSADTTSPLLFSESELVTEPEEDSKEEQEDAKVEGGGGEKGGGGSSLAEALAEADLEEMAMHETEDNKTFQQFKKKTSSEPHQVIRYSRGGRPLWVSSQHVPSDEDILPCTCGAKRIFEFQVMPQLLNSLSVDSTGASIDWGTLAIYTCTDSCNHDDRYYREFIWKQDFTSDQNAD
;
A
#
# COMPACT_ATOMS: atom_id res chain seq x y z
N MET A 1 21.86 7.09 -18.21
CA MET A 1 20.47 6.63 -18.10
C MET A 1 19.75 7.69 -17.29
N SER A 2 18.64 8.26 -17.78
CA SER A 2 17.86 9.21 -16.97
C SER A 2 17.50 8.54 -15.66
N SER A 3 17.83 9.15 -14.51
CA SER A 3 17.25 8.72 -13.24
C SER A 3 15.73 8.78 -13.37
N VAL A 4 15.04 7.74 -12.92
CA VAL A 4 13.58 7.77 -12.82
C VAL A 4 13.26 8.64 -11.61
N GLU A 5 12.46 9.68 -11.80
CA GLU A 5 12.03 10.56 -10.71
C GLU A 5 11.32 9.74 -9.62
N VAL A 6 11.63 10.04 -8.37
CA VAL A 6 11.00 9.42 -7.20
C VAL A 6 10.07 10.45 -6.59
N VAL A 7 8.84 10.02 -6.32
CA VAL A 7 7.82 10.85 -5.68
C VAL A 7 7.48 10.22 -4.33
N LEU A 8 7.58 11.00 -3.26
CA LEU A 8 7.26 10.60 -1.90
C LEU A 8 5.79 10.86 -1.61
N GLY A 9 5.16 10.02 -0.81
CA GLY A 9 3.77 10.19 -0.38
C GLY A 9 3.65 10.40 1.12
N PHE A 10 2.77 11.31 1.53
CA PHE A 10 2.50 11.70 2.92
C PHE A 10 1.00 11.67 3.21
N LEU A 11 0.65 11.55 4.49
CA LEU A 11 -0.75 11.53 4.92
C LEU A 11 -1.20 12.90 5.39
N GLU A 12 -2.32 13.36 4.85
CA GLU A 12 -2.99 14.59 5.28
C GLU A 12 -4.46 14.33 5.59
N GLU A 13 -5.02 15.15 6.49
CA GLU A 13 -6.46 15.19 6.69
C GLU A 13 -7.13 15.83 5.48
N ALA A 14 -8.24 15.26 5.05
CA ALA A 14 -9.01 15.79 3.93
C ALA A 14 -10.51 15.66 4.20
N GLU A 15 -11.26 16.59 3.63
CA GLU A 15 -12.71 16.56 3.69
C GLU A 15 -13.26 15.28 3.02
N PRO A 16 -14.26 14.59 3.60
CA PRO A 16 -14.73 13.31 3.09
C PRO A 16 -15.17 13.32 1.62
N TRP A 17 -15.67 14.46 1.12
CA TRP A 17 -16.10 14.59 -0.26
C TRP A 17 -14.93 14.54 -1.27
N ARG A 18 -13.71 14.93 -0.87
CA ARG A 18 -12.47 14.83 -1.67
C ARG A 18 -12.02 13.38 -1.84
N LEU A 19 -12.41 12.51 -0.91
CA LEU A 19 -12.00 11.10 -0.88
C LEU A 19 -13.01 10.16 -1.56
N ARG A 20 -13.93 10.72 -2.35
CA ARG A 20 -14.94 10.00 -3.13
C ARG A 20 -14.42 9.62 -4.52
N SER A 21 -15.00 8.57 -5.11
CA SER A 21 -14.63 8.05 -6.44
C SER A 21 -14.63 9.11 -7.56
N SER A 22 -15.47 10.14 -7.49
CA SER A 22 -15.55 11.24 -8.47
C SER A 22 -14.33 12.14 -8.48
N GLN A 23 -13.57 12.17 -7.38
CA GLN A 23 -12.40 13.00 -7.18
C GLN A 23 -11.09 12.25 -7.46
N PHE A 24 -11.17 10.96 -7.84
CA PHE A 24 -10.01 10.12 -8.16
C PHE A 24 -8.90 10.14 -7.10
N PRO A 25 -9.22 9.91 -5.81
CA PRO A 25 -8.27 10.15 -4.73
C PRO A 25 -7.14 9.11 -4.71
N SER A 26 -5.97 9.58 -4.30
CA SER A 26 -4.96 8.77 -3.61
C SER A 26 -5.24 8.88 -2.11
N LYS A 27 -5.41 7.75 -1.41
CA LYS A 27 -5.84 7.76 0.01
C LYS A 27 -5.47 6.48 0.74
N VAL A 28 -5.42 6.58 2.06
CA VAL A 28 -5.30 5.45 3.00
C VAL A 28 -6.61 5.30 3.76
N GLY A 29 -6.98 4.04 4.05
CA GLY A 29 -8.10 3.70 4.92
C GLY A 29 -9.49 4.09 4.42
N GLY A 30 -10.47 3.98 5.32
CA GLY A 30 -11.88 4.10 4.97
C GLY A 30 -12.37 3.00 4.03
N LYS A 31 -13.36 3.33 3.19
CA LYS A 31 -13.86 2.43 2.12
C LYS A 31 -13.11 2.72 0.80
N PRO A 32 -12.95 1.71 -0.08
CA PRO A 32 -12.38 1.94 -1.40
C PRO A 32 -13.22 2.95 -2.20
N ALA A 33 -12.58 3.95 -2.78
CA ALA A 33 -13.17 4.80 -3.80
C ALA A 33 -13.01 4.10 -5.16
N TRP A 34 -13.89 3.12 -5.41
CA TRP A 34 -13.85 2.29 -6.62
C TRP A 34 -13.96 3.16 -7.88
N LEU A 35 -13.01 2.97 -8.81
CA LEU A 35 -12.95 3.66 -10.09
C LEU A 35 -14.03 3.21 -11.09
N SER A 36 -14.07 1.93 -11.43
CA SER A 36 -15.13 1.38 -12.28
C SER A 36 -16.28 0.87 -11.42
N GLN A 37 -17.51 1.18 -11.79
CA GLN A 37 -18.69 0.61 -11.13
C GLN A 37 -18.96 -0.84 -11.59
N ARG A 38 -18.20 -1.36 -12.56
CA ARG A 38 -18.32 -2.72 -13.11
C ARG A 38 -17.08 -3.56 -12.82
N GLY A 39 -17.26 -4.88 -12.88
CA GLY A 39 -16.16 -5.84 -12.79
C GLY A 39 -15.39 -5.79 -11.47
N LEU A 40 -16.02 -5.31 -10.38
CA LEU A 40 -15.40 -5.25 -9.07
C LEU A 40 -14.92 -6.64 -8.62
N PRO A 41 -13.81 -6.74 -7.86
CA PRO A 41 -13.33 -8.01 -7.36
C PRO A 41 -14.41 -8.71 -6.52
N SER A 42 -14.63 -9.99 -6.83
CA SER A 42 -15.58 -10.83 -6.10
C SER A 42 -15.16 -11.02 -4.64
N GLY A 43 -16.12 -11.44 -3.78
CA GLY A 43 -15.81 -11.75 -2.38
C GLY A 43 -14.67 -12.77 -2.24
N SER A 44 -14.64 -13.81 -3.09
CA SER A 44 -13.55 -14.81 -3.11
C SER A 44 -12.19 -14.23 -3.51
N GLU A 45 -12.18 -13.22 -4.39
CA GLU A 45 -10.94 -12.52 -4.76
C GLU A 45 -10.46 -11.59 -3.65
N LEU A 46 -11.36 -11.13 -2.78
CA LEU A 46 -11.07 -10.26 -1.62
C LEU A 46 -11.00 -11.02 -0.28
N GLU A 47 -10.85 -12.35 -0.30
CA GLU A 47 -10.59 -13.17 0.89
C GLU A 47 -9.09 -13.38 1.10
N CYS A 48 -8.63 -13.34 2.36
CA CYS A 48 -7.25 -13.69 2.71
C CYS A 48 -6.94 -15.14 2.29
N GLU A 49 -5.77 -15.39 1.72
CA GLU A 49 -5.40 -16.74 1.29
C GLU A 49 -4.99 -17.64 2.47
N VAL A 50 -4.74 -17.06 3.66
CA VAL A 50 -4.39 -17.79 4.88
C VAL A 50 -5.63 -18.13 5.71
N CYS A 51 -6.35 -17.12 6.22
CA CYS A 51 -7.50 -17.34 7.12
C CYS A 51 -8.87 -17.40 6.42
N ARG A 52 -8.94 -17.12 5.11
CA ARG A 52 -10.19 -17.06 4.31
C ARG A 52 -11.21 -16.02 4.78
N LEU A 53 -10.83 -15.11 5.68
CA LEU A 53 -11.69 -13.99 6.07
C LEU A 53 -11.62 -12.86 5.02
N PRO A 54 -12.67 -12.03 4.89
CA PRO A 54 -12.63 -10.86 4.03
C PRO A 54 -11.48 -9.94 4.40
N MET A 55 -10.76 -9.46 3.39
CA MET A 55 -9.69 -8.49 3.54
C MET A 55 -10.28 -7.08 3.66
N VAL A 56 -9.52 -6.18 4.27
CA VAL A 56 -9.88 -4.77 4.43
C VAL A 56 -9.10 -3.93 3.44
N PHE A 57 -9.70 -2.83 3.02
CA PHE A 57 -9.03 -1.82 2.22
C PHE A 57 -7.89 -1.20 3.02
N LEU A 58 -6.69 -1.14 2.45
CA LEU A 58 -5.53 -0.50 3.04
C LEU A 58 -5.33 0.90 2.46
N LEU A 59 -5.17 0.98 1.14
CA LEU A 59 -4.92 2.24 0.43
C LEU A 59 -5.24 2.13 -1.05
N GLN A 60 -5.32 3.27 -1.72
CA GLN A 60 -5.33 3.36 -3.17
C GLN A 60 -4.43 4.50 -3.67
N VAL A 61 -3.86 4.32 -4.85
CA VAL A 61 -3.02 5.32 -5.53
C VAL A 61 -3.58 5.58 -6.92
N TYR A 62 -3.91 6.83 -7.21
CA TYR A 62 -4.23 7.29 -8.57
C TYR A 62 -2.93 7.48 -9.36
N ALA A 63 -2.74 6.65 -10.39
CA ALA A 63 -1.49 6.47 -11.12
C ALA A 63 -1.75 6.37 -12.64
N PRO A 64 -2.19 7.48 -13.27
CA PRO A 64 -2.41 7.53 -14.71
C PRO A 64 -1.10 7.34 -15.49
N ILE A 65 -1.19 6.80 -16.71
CA ILE A 65 -0.02 6.64 -17.58
C ILE A 65 -0.14 7.61 -18.75
N SER A 66 0.76 8.59 -18.79
CA SER A 66 0.86 9.59 -19.84
C SER A 66 0.98 8.95 -21.23
N GLY A 67 0.19 9.44 -22.19
CA GLY A 67 0.19 8.95 -23.57
C GLY A 67 -0.60 7.66 -23.81
N GLN A 68 -1.25 7.08 -22.79
CA GLN A 68 -2.04 5.85 -22.93
C GLN A 68 -3.51 6.10 -22.54
N ASP A 69 -4.37 6.31 -23.55
CA ASP A 69 -5.79 6.66 -23.35
C ASP A 69 -6.54 5.67 -22.45
N ARG A 70 -6.39 4.36 -22.67
CA ARG A 70 -7.01 3.30 -21.86
C ARG A 70 -6.63 3.29 -20.37
N SER A 71 -5.65 4.10 -19.98
CA SER A 71 -5.21 4.29 -18.59
C SER A 71 -5.17 5.78 -18.23
N PHE A 72 -6.04 6.57 -18.85
CA PHE A 72 -6.21 7.99 -18.51
C PHE A 72 -6.60 8.13 -17.04
N HIS A 73 -7.60 7.36 -16.60
CA HIS A 73 -7.82 7.12 -15.18
C HIS A 73 -7.27 5.74 -14.87
N ARG A 74 -6.38 5.63 -13.90
CA ARG A 74 -5.83 4.36 -13.47
C ARG A 74 -5.57 4.41 -11.98
N THR A 75 -6.11 3.44 -11.26
CA THR A 75 -6.00 3.39 -9.81
C THR A 75 -5.58 1.99 -9.38
N LEU A 76 -4.64 1.94 -8.44
CA LEU A 76 -4.20 0.72 -7.78
C LEU A 76 -4.81 0.67 -6.39
N PHE A 77 -5.39 -0.47 -6.02
CA PHE A 77 -6.09 -0.69 -4.76
C PHE A 77 -5.39 -1.79 -4.00
N LEU A 78 -5.01 -1.52 -2.75
CA LEU A 78 -4.37 -2.48 -1.87
C LEU A 78 -5.34 -2.91 -0.77
N PHE A 79 -5.33 -4.20 -0.50
CA PHE A 79 -6.09 -4.84 0.56
C PHE A 79 -5.16 -5.68 1.42
N CYS A 80 -5.44 -5.74 2.72
CA CYS A 80 -4.69 -6.58 3.66
C CYS A 80 -5.63 -7.31 4.62
N CYS A 81 -5.13 -8.37 5.25
CA CYS A 81 -5.84 -9.08 6.30
C CYS A 81 -5.68 -8.35 7.64
N LYS A 82 -6.72 -8.32 8.48
CA LYS A 82 -6.59 -7.83 9.88
C LYS A 82 -6.26 -8.94 10.89
N THR A 83 -6.06 -10.18 10.44
CA THR A 83 -5.70 -11.32 11.30
C THR A 83 -4.17 -11.39 11.44
N PRO A 84 -3.60 -11.16 12.64
CA PRO A 84 -2.15 -11.11 12.86
C PRO A 84 -1.42 -12.38 12.46
N GLU A 85 -2.02 -13.53 12.73
CA GLU A 85 -1.44 -14.84 12.45
C GLU A 85 -1.27 -15.10 10.94
N CYS A 86 -1.86 -14.25 10.09
CA CYS A 86 -1.66 -14.31 8.65
C CYS A 86 -0.37 -13.61 8.18
N TYR A 87 0.29 -12.83 9.02
CA TYR A 87 1.52 -12.10 8.71
C TYR A 87 2.74 -12.98 8.98
N SER A 88 2.84 -14.07 8.21
CA SER A 88 4.07 -14.86 8.19
C SER A 88 5.22 -14.07 7.56
N ARG A 89 6.44 -14.39 7.98
CA ARG A 89 7.66 -13.77 7.46
C ARG A 89 7.74 -13.99 5.96
N SER A 90 7.97 -12.91 5.21
CA SER A 90 8.27 -12.98 3.77
C SER A 90 7.14 -13.63 2.95
N ASP A 91 5.90 -13.48 3.40
CA ASP A 91 4.71 -14.04 2.75
C ASP A 91 3.68 -12.94 2.45
N SER A 92 3.29 -12.85 1.19
CA SER A 92 2.37 -11.83 0.68
C SER A 92 0.92 -12.33 0.57
N ARG A 93 0.61 -13.58 0.95
CA ARG A 93 -0.74 -14.20 0.83
C ARG A 93 -1.84 -13.50 1.62
N CYS A 94 -1.47 -12.71 2.64
CA CYS A 94 -2.39 -11.89 3.41
C CYS A 94 -2.63 -10.50 2.79
N MET A 95 -2.06 -10.22 1.62
CA MET A 95 -2.17 -8.94 0.90
C MET A 95 -2.56 -9.14 -0.56
N LYS A 96 -3.29 -8.18 -1.11
CA LYS A 96 -3.73 -8.20 -2.51
C LYS A 96 -3.70 -6.81 -3.09
N VAL A 97 -3.32 -6.72 -4.37
CA VAL A 97 -3.35 -5.50 -5.14
C VAL A 97 -4.19 -5.71 -6.40
N PHE A 98 -5.03 -4.72 -6.70
CA PHE A 98 -5.85 -4.70 -7.90
C PHE A 98 -5.65 -3.40 -8.66
N ARG A 99 -5.66 -3.47 -9.99
CA ARG A 99 -5.67 -2.32 -10.88
C ARG A 99 -7.04 -2.19 -11.53
N SER A 100 -7.56 -0.97 -11.56
CA SER A 100 -8.65 -0.58 -12.46
C SER A 100 -8.22 0.60 -13.30
N GLN A 101 -8.72 0.68 -14.52
CA GLN A 101 -8.40 1.76 -15.43
C GLN A 101 -9.54 2.02 -16.41
N LEU A 102 -9.66 3.28 -16.81
CA LEU A 102 -10.68 3.78 -17.72
C LEU A 102 -10.05 4.75 -18.72
N SER A 103 -10.62 4.79 -19.92
CA SER A 103 -10.38 5.88 -20.88
C SER A 103 -10.94 7.20 -20.38
N ARG A 104 -10.44 8.31 -20.93
CA ARG A 104 -10.95 9.65 -20.57
C ARG A 104 -12.46 9.74 -20.80
N LYS A 105 -12.90 9.29 -21.97
CA LYS A 105 -14.32 9.09 -22.27
C LYS A 105 -14.76 7.74 -21.72
N ASN A 106 -15.60 7.75 -20.71
CA ASN A 106 -16.19 6.55 -20.11
C ASN A 106 -17.64 6.84 -19.65
N GLU A 107 -18.33 5.81 -19.16
CA GLU A 107 -19.74 5.92 -18.74
C GLU A 107 -19.94 6.30 -17.26
N PHE A 108 -18.86 6.31 -16.47
CA PHE A 108 -18.91 6.47 -15.02
C PHE A 108 -18.69 7.92 -14.58
N TYR A 109 -17.88 8.66 -15.33
CA TYR A 109 -17.45 10.01 -14.99
C TYR A 109 -17.65 10.99 -16.13
N PRO A 110 -17.92 12.28 -15.82
CA PRO A 110 -17.93 13.34 -16.82
C PRO A 110 -16.60 13.46 -17.56
N TYR A 111 -16.65 13.99 -18.79
CA TYR A 111 -15.45 14.27 -19.56
C TYR A 111 -14.67 15.46 -19.00
N GLU A 112 -15.33 16.42 -18.35
CA GLU A 112 -14.71 17.57 -17.71
C GLU A 112 -14.37 17.25 -16.25
N PRO A 113 -13.32 17.86 -15.66
CA PRO A 113 -12.97 17.63 -14.27
C PRO A 113 -14.11 18.06 -13.32
N PRO A 114 -14.23 17.41 -12.15
CA PRO A 114 -15.15 17.85 -11.13
C PRO A 114 -14.77 19.26 -10.61
N PRO A 115 -15.73 20.03 -10.08
CA PRO A 115 -15.42 21.29 -9.39
C PRO A 115 -14.48 21.08 -8.20
N GLU A 116 -13.68 22.11 -7.89
CA GLU A 116 -12.79 22.15 -6.71
C GLU A 116 -13.53 22.52 -5.42
N ASP A 117 -14.76 23.02 -5.53
CA ASP A 117 -15.62 23.38 -4.39
C ASP A 117 -16.46 22.19 -3.92
N GLU A 118 -16.85 22.22 -2.65
CA GLU A 118 -17.73 21.21 -2.08
C GLU A 118 -19.09 21.18 -2.82
N PRO A 119 -19.59 20.00 -3.22
CA PRO A 119 -20.88 19.92 -3.89
C PRO A 119 -22.03 20.30 -2.96
N GLU A 120 -22.94 21.16 -3.44
CA GLU A 120 -24.08 21.71 -2.68
C GLU A 120 -25.00 20.64 -2.06
N ASN A 121 -25.04 19.42 -2.63
CA ASN A 121 -25.86 18.28 -2.18
C ASN A 121 -25.02 17.09 -1.70
N SER A 122 -23.91 17.32 -0.99
CA SER A 122 -22.99 16.27 -0.52
C SER A 122 -23.64 15.17 0.35
N SER A 123 -24.86 15.39 0.86
CA SER A 123 -25.61 14.54 1.80
C SER A 123 -26.69 13.64 1.19
N GLU A 124 -27.05 13.76 -0.09
CA GLU A 124 -28.27 13.11 -0.64
C GLU A 124 -28.02 11.84 -1.50
N GLU A 125 -26.78 11.49 -1.82
CA GLU A 125 -26.50 10.31 -2.65
C GLU A 125 -26.39 9.03 -1.83
N ASN A 126 -27.16 8.00 -2.19
CA ASN A 126 -27.13 6.70 -1.52
C ASN A 126 -25.87 5.92 -1.94
N HIS A 127 -24.76 6.19 -1.25
CA HIS A 127 -23.40 5.71 -1.59
C HIS A 127 -23.19 4.19 -1.47
N ASP A 128 -24.16 3.45 -0.94
CA ASP A 128 -24.05 2.00 -0.77
C ASP A 128 -24.52 1.21 -2.02
N VAL A 129 -24.95 1.88 -3.10
CA VAL A 129 -25.34 1.23 -4.36
C VAL A 129 -24.75 1.97 -5.56
N PHE A 130 -24.07 1.23 -6.43
CA PHE A 130 -23.63 1.79 -7.70
C PHE A 130 -24.79 1.95 -8.68
N THR A 131 -25.08 3.19 -9.07
CA THR A 131 -26.20 3.53 -9.95
C THR A 131 -26.11 2.84 -11.31
N ILE A 132 -24.90 2.65 -11.85
CA ILE A 132 -24.73 2.10 -13.21
C ILE A 132 -24.77 0.58 -13.22
N SER A 133 -24.18 -0.09 -12.22
CA SER A 133 -24.11 -1.56 -12.19
C SER A 133 -25.18 -2.22 -11.31
N GLY A 134 -25.85 -1.44 -10.45
CA GLY A 134 -26.77 -1.93 -9.43
C GLY A 134 -26.10 -2.72 -8.31
N VAL A 135 -24.76 -2.76 -8.27
CA VAL A 135 -24.02 -3.49 -7.24
C VAL A 135 -24.22 -2.79 -5.91
N LYS A 136 -24.75 -3.54 -4.93
CA LYS A 136 -24.86 -3.10 -3.54
C LYS A 136 -23.54 -3.35 -2.82
N LEU A 137 -23.10 -2.42 -2.00
CA LEU A 137 -21.84 -2.50 -1.27
C LEU A 137 -22.06 -3.03 0.14
N CYS A 138 -21.01 -3.64 0.67
CA CYS A 138 -20.96 -4.06 2.05
C CYS A 138 -20.93 -2.82 2.94
N TRP A 139 -21.90 -2.70 3.84
CA TRP A 139 -21.97 -1.58 4.78
C TRP A 139 -20.67 -1.41 5.58
N VAL A 140 -20.05 -2.53 6.00
CA VAL A 140 -18.82 -2.56 6.79
C VAL A 140 -17.57 -2.13 6.01
N CYS A 141 -17.34 -2.68 4.81
CA CYS A 141 -16.05 -2.54 4.12
C CYS A 141 -16.08 -1.86 2.76
N GLY A 142 -17.26 -1.57 2.19
CA GLY A 142 -17.40 -0.99 0.85
C GLY A 142 -17.10 -1.95 -0.30
N CYS A 143 -16.73 -3.21 -0.04
CA CYS A 143 -16.58 -4.23 -1.08
C CYS A 143 -17.95 -4.74 -1.58
N PRO A 144 -18.05 -5.39 -2.76
CA PRO A 144 -19.31 -5.92 -3.28
C PRO A 144 -20.07 -6.79 -2.26
N GLY A 145 -21.31 -6.41 -1.99
CA GLY A 145 -22.22 -7.07 -1.08
C GLY A 145 -23.15 -8.03 -1.81
N ASN A 146 -23.20 -9.29 -1.37
CA ASN A 146 -24.07 -10.32 -1.96
C ASN A 146 -25.11 -10.85 -0.97
N LYS A 147 -25.10 -10.39 0.29
CA LYS A 147 -26.04 -10.83 1.34
C LYS A 147 -26.73 -9.64 1.98
N ALA A 148 -28.04 -9.52 1.79
CA ALA A 148 -28.85 -8.54 2.51
C ALA A 148 -29.19 -9.04 3.91
N CYS A 149 -29.43 -8.12 4.85
CA CYS A 149 -30.02 -8.46 6.14
C CYS A 149 -31.40 -9.11 5.90
N SER A 150 -31.60 -10.35 6.39
CA SER A 150 -32.84 -11.10 6.19
C SER A 150 -34.06 -10.51 6.90
N ARG A 151 -33.88 -9.51 7.77
CA ARG A 151 -34.96 -8.86 8.51
C ARG A 151 -35.40 -7.54 7.89
N CYS A 152 -34.47 -6.65 7.59
CA CYS A 152 -34.81 -5.32 7.04
C CYS A 152 -34.57 -5.19 5.54
N HIS A 153 -33.71 -6.03 4.94
CA HIS A 153 -33.24 -5.91 3.55
C HIS A 153 -32.59 -4.55 3.17
N GLY A 154 -32.45 -3.62 4.10
CA GLY A 154 -31.92 -2.27 3.87
C GLY A 154 -30.39 -2.17 3.85
N VAL A 155 -29.68 -3.14 4.44
CA VAL A 155 -28.20 -3.19 4.43
C VAL A 155 -27.69 -4.47 3.80
N THR A 156 -26.57 -4.37 3.09
CA THR A 156 -25.91 -5.49 2.40
C THR A 156 -24.52 -5.74 2.96
N TYR A 157 -24.06 -7.00 2.89
CA TYR A 157 -22.77 -7.46 3.38
C TYR A 157 -22.07 -8.32 2.32
N CYS A 158 -20.73 -8.28 2.28
CA CYS A 158 -19.93 -9.16 1.43
C CYS A 158 -19.92 -10.62 1.92
N GLY A 159 -20.30 -10.86 3.18
CA GLY A 159 -20.27 -12.19 3.77
C GLY A 159 -20.83 -12.25 5.19
N LYS A 160 -20.91 -13.47 5.73
CA LYS A 160 -21.44 -13.74 7.08
C LYS A 160 -20.59 -13.10 8.18
N HIS A 161 -19.29 -12.98 7.95
CA HIS A 161 -18.35 -12.38 8.88
C HIS A 161 -18.71 -10.92 9.19
N HIS A 162 -18.79 -10.05 8.16
CA HIS A 162 -19.18 -8.64 8.31
C HIS A 162 -20.63 -8.46 8.78
N GLN A 163 -21.56 -9.33 8.36
CA GLN A 163 -22.92 -9.32 8.89
C GLN A 163 -22.93 -9.54 10.42
N THR A 164 -22.17 -10.52 10.91
CA THR A 164 -22.09 -10.85 12.34
C THR A 164 -21.41 -9.74 13.13
N LEU A 165 -20.36 -9.15 12.56
CA LEU A 165 -19.63 -8.03 13.16
C LEU A 165 -20.55 -6.82 13.36
N HIS A 166 -21.21 -6.36 12.30
CA HIS A 166 -22.15 -5.23 12.36
C HIS A 166 -23.35 -5.53 13.27
N TRP A 167 -23.87 -6.77 13.25
CA TRP A 167 -24.97 -7.21 14.13
C TRP A 167 -24.63 -7.07 15.60
N LYS A 168 -23.41 -7.43 16.01
CA LYS A 168 -22.95 -7.34 17.40
C LYS A 168 -22.72 -5.90 17.85
N GLN A 169 -22.24 -5.04 16.95
CA GLN A 169 -21.88 -3.65 17.27
C GLN A 169 -23.11 -2.77 17.46
N SER A 170 -23.97 -2.69 16.45
CA SER A 170 -25.04 -1.68 16.40
C SER A 170 -26.31 -2.19 15.73
N HIS A 171 -26.20 -2.91 14.61
CA HIS A 171 -27.35 -3.22 13.76
C HIS A 171 -28.48 -3.95 14.47
N ARG A 172 -28.21 -4.81 15.47
CA ARG A 172 -29.26 -5.51 16.23
C ARG A 172 -30.27 -4.54 16.87
N ARG A 173 -29.83 -3.34 17.26
CA ARG A 173 -30.65 -2.31 17.92
C ARG A 173 -31.29 -1.33 16.94
N GLU A 174 -30.76 -1.25 15.72
CA GLU A 174 -31.15 -0.29 14.68
C GLU A 174 -31.98 -0.94 13.56
N CYS A 175 -31.93 -2.26 13.43
CA CYS A 175 -32.63 -2.99 12.38
C CYS A 175 -34.13 -2.67 12.37
N CYS A 176 -34.64 -2.27 11.20
CA CYS A 176 -36.03 -1.85 10.95
C CYS A 176 -36.44 -0.51 11.59
N LYS A 177 -35.50 0.30 12.09
CA LYS A 177 -35.77 1.70 12.44
C LYS A 177 -35.62 2.60 11.20
N PRO A 178 -36.39 3.68 11.08
CA PRO A 178 -36.16 4.71 10.06
C PRO A 178 -34.74 5.27 10.23
N GLU A 179 -34.07 5.56 9.12
CA GLU A 179 -32.66 5.91 9.07
C GLU A 179 -32.32 7.06 10.03
N THR A 180 -31.62 6.77 11.11
CA THR A 180 -30.78 7.74 11.80
C THR A 180 -29.42 7.67 11.13
N SER A 181 -29.13 8.63 10.25
CA SER A 181 -27.80 8.87 9.69
C SER A 181 -26.84 9.20 10.84
N ALA A 182 -26.22 8.17 11.39
CA ALA A 182 -25.04 8.31 12.21
C ALA A 182 -23.89 7.72 11.40
N ASP A 183 -22.95 8.58 11.00
CA ASP A 183 -21.67 8.24 10.37
C ASP A 183 -20.85 7.36 11.31
N THR A 184 -21.29 6.12 11.48
CA THR A 184 -20.68 5.17 12.40
C THR A 184 -19.72 4.33 11.56
N THR A 185 -18.49 4.81 11.41
CA THR A 185 -17.43 4.08 10.74
C THR A 185 -17.17 2.77 11.47
N SER A 186 -17.12 1.64 10.74
CA SER A 186 -16.80 0.35 11.36
C SER A 186 -15.38 0.37 11.93
N PRO A 187 -15.14 -0.13 13.17
CA PRO A 187 -13.79 -0.24 13.72
C PRO A 187 -12.89 -1.22 12.94
N LEU A 188 -13.46 -1.95 11.99
CA LEU A 188 -12.70 -2.78 11.06
C LEU A 188 -11.96 -1.94 10.01
N LEU A 189 -12.39 -0.73 9.69
CA LEU A 189 -11.70 0.13 8.72
C LEU A 189 -10.45 0.76 9.35
N PHE A 190 -9.49 1.15 8.52
CA PHE A 190 -8.42 2.06 8.96
C PHE A 190 -8.93 3.50 8.90
N SER A 191 -8.32 4.38 9.69
CA SER A 191 -8.56 5.82 9.61
C SER A 191 -8.33 6.31 8.19
N GLU A 192 -9.23 7.17 7.73
CA GLU A 192 -9.24 7.65 6.36
C GLU A 192 -8.42 8.94 6.24
N SER A 193 -7.50 9.01 5.28
CA SER A 193 -6.61 10.16 5.06
C SER A 193 -6.23 10.29 3.58
N GLU A 194 -5.99 11.51 3.11
CA GLU A 194 -5.48 11.77 1.76
C GLU A 194 -4.00 11.38 1.67
N LEU A 195 -3.60 10.81 0.54
CA LEU A 195 -2.21 10.55 0.22
C LEU A 195 -1.73 11.63 -0.76
N VAL A 196 -1.10 12.66 -0.21
CA VAL A 196 -0.47 13.74 -0.99
C VAL A 196 0.93 13.34 -1.41
N THR A 197 1.42 13.91 -2.51
CA THR A 197 2.69 13.50 -3.11
C THR A 197 3.59 14.67 -3.42
N GLU A 198 4.88 14.52 -3.13
CA GLU A 198 5.92 15.54 -3.38
C GLU A 198 7.16 14.88 -4.01
N PRO A 199 7.88 15.55 -4.93
CA PRO A 199 9.10 14.99 -5.51
C PRO A 199 10.17 14.81 -4.43
N GLU A 200 10.95 13.73 -4.53
CA GLU A 200 12.11 13.54 -3.66
C GLU A 200 13.18 14.60 -3.99
N GLU A 201 13.60 15.38 -2.99
CA GLU A 201 14.73 16.27 -3.16
C GLU A 201 16.04 15.46 -3.24
N ASP A 202 16.79 15.64 -4.33
CA ASP A 202 18.12 15.07 -4.44
C ASP A 202 19.04 15.70 -3.40
N SER A 203 19.35 14.95 -2.34
CA SER A 203 20.44 15.30 -1.44
C SER A 203 21.74 15.35 -2.26
N LYS A 204 22.35 16.53 -2.34
CA LYS A 204 23.53 16.87 -3.16
C LYS A 204 24.80 16.06 -2.84
N GLU A 205 24.69 14.98 -2.08
CA GLU A 205 25.81 14.20 -1.54
C GLU A 205 26.25 13.03 -2.44
N GLU A 206 25.53 12.69 -3.51
CA GLU A 206 25.90 11.57 -4.40
C GLU A 206 27.12 11.82 -5.32
N GLN A 207 27.88 12.92 -5.13
CA GLN A 207 29.05 13.25 -5.97
C GLN A 207 30.42 13.32 -5.26
N GLU A 208 30.55 13.04 -3.96
CA GLU A 208 31.87 13.14 -3.28
C GLU A 208 32.60 11.82 -2.97
N ASP A 209 31.98 10.64 -3.08
CA ASP A 209 32.66 9.37 -2.74
C ASP A 209 33.48 8.74 -3.89
N ALA A 210 33.93 9.52 -4.86
CA ALA A 210 34.78 9.06 -5.96
C ALA A 210 35.98 9.98 -6.21
N LYS A 211 36.76 10.31 -5.16
CA LYS A 211 38.16 10.76 -5.29
C LYS A 211 38.89 10.76 -3.93
N VAL A 212 39.36 9.59 -3.53
CA VAL A 212 40.59 9.51 -2.70
C VAL A 212 41.57 8.62 -3.46
N GLU A 213 42.19 9.21 -4.50
CA GLU A 213 43.42 8.68 -5.07
C GLU A 213 44.60 8.96 -4.13
N GLY A 214 45.50 7.99 -4.08
CA GLY A 214 46.55 7.87 -3.08
C GLY A 214 47.59 8.98 -3.09
N GLY A 215 48.09 9.27 -1.88
CA GLY A 215 49.31 10.01 -1.65
C GLY A 215 50.13 9.27 -0.59
N GLY A 216 51.18 8.56 -1.01
CA GLY A 216 52.12 7.91 -0.11
C GLY A 216 53.01 8.92 0.63
N GLY A 217 53.43 8.54 1.84
CA GLY A 217 54.44 9.25 2.62
C GLY A 217 54.86 8.43 3.84
N GLU A 218 56.13 8.01 3.87
CA GLU A 218 56.77 7.17 4.89
C GLU A 218 57.03 7.85 6.26
N LYS A 219 57.03 6.99 7.29
CA LYS A 219 57.89 6.93 8.50
C LYS A 219 57.62 7.81 9.74
N GLY A 220 57.50 7.09 10.87
CA GLY A 220 57.81 7.57 12.22
C GLY A 220 57.45 6.52 13.27
N GLY A 221 58.44 5.90 13.93
CA GLY A 221 58.26 4.71 14.79
C GLY A 221 57.75 4.98 16.21
N GLY A 222 57.43 3.88 16.92
CA GLY A 222 57.10 3.90 18.35
C GLY A 222 56.26 2.68 18.72
N GLY A 223 56.79 1.80 19.57
CA GLY A 223 56.27 0.45 19.81
C GLY A 223 54.90 0.39 20.47
N SER A 224 54.05 -0.50 19.94
CA SER A 224 52.88 -1.06 20.61
C SER A 224 52.96 -2.59 20.49
N SER A 225 52.52 -3.29 21.53
CA SER A 225 52.59 -4.74 21.70
C SER A 225 51.94 -5.48 20.52
N LEU A 226 52.66 -6.43 19.92
CA LEU A 226 52.16 -7.31 18.85
C LEU A 226 50.86 -8.04 19.25
N ALA A 227 50.64 -8.26 20.55
CA ALA A 227 49.45 -8.92 21.08
C ALA A 227 48.23 -7.99 21.18
N GLU A 228 48.44 -6.67 21.35
CA GLU A 228 47.34 -5.69 21.35
C GLU A 228 46.90 -5.38 19.92
N ALA A 229 47.84 -5.29 18.97
CA ALA A 229 47.52 -5.13 17.55
C ALA A 229 46.80 -6.35 16.95
N LEU A 230 47.08 -7.57 17.42
CA LEU A 230 46.36 -8.77 17.00
C LEU A 230 44.97 -8.87 17.64
N ALA A 231 44.81 -8.40 18.88
CA ALA A 231 43.52 -8.37 19.56
C ALA A 231 42.60 -7.25 19.03
N GLU A 232 43.15 -6.07 18.72
CA GLU A 232 42.42 -5.00 18.01
C GLU A 232 42.12 -5.41 16.57
N ALA A 233 43.05 -6.06 15.86
CA ALA A 233 42.76 -6.58 14.52
C ALA A 233 41.70 -7.68 14.53
N ASP A 234 41.68 -8.60 15.50
CA ASP A 234 40.62 -9.62 15.65
C ASP A 234 39.28 -8.99 16.09
N LEU A 235 39.30 -7.97 16.95
CA LEU A 235 38.10 -7.22 17.37
C LEU A 235 37.56 -6.33 16.24
N GLU A 236 38.44 -5.76 15.42
CA GLU A 236 38.10 -5.06 14.18
C GLU A 236 37.64 -6.04 13.10
N GLU A 237 38.23 -7.23 12.94
CA GLU A 237 37.72 -8.27 12.02
C GLU A 237 36.34 -8.79 12.46
N MET A 238 36.11 -8.91 13.77
CA MET A 238 34.80 -9.20 14.36
C MET A 238 33.80 -8.04 14.20
N ALA A 239 34.26 -6.78 14.16
CA ALA A 239 33.45 -5.59 13.86
C ALA A 239 33.27 -5.34 12.34
N MET A 240 34.12 -5.92 11.50
CA MET A 240 34.17 -5.75 10.04
C MET A 240 33.31 -6.75 9.27
N HIS A 241 32.67 -7.71 9.94
CA HIS A 241 31.54 -8.40 9.36
C HIS A 241 30.29 -7.52 9.41
N GLU A 242 30.36 -6.32 8.80
CA GLU A 242 29.17 -5.66 8.29
C GLU A 242 28.53 -6.61 7.28
N THR A 243 27.54 -7.36 7.74
CA THR A 243 26.73 -8.19 6.87
C THR A 243 26.14 -7.30 5.77
N GLU A 244 25.95 -7.86 4.57
CA GLU A 244 25.28 -7.14 3.47
C GLU A 244 23.90 -6.61 3.91
N ASP A 245 23.28 -7.27 4.89
CA ASP A 245 22.03 -6.85 5.52
C ASP A 245 22.17 -5.52 6.28
N ASN A 246 23.21 -5.37 7.10
CA ASN A 246 23.46 -4.12 7.84
C ASN A 246 23.69 -2.94 6.88
N LYS A 247 24.46 -3.15 5.81
CA LYS A 247 24.68 -2.13 4.76
C LYS A 247 23.37 -1.73 4.09
N THR A 248 22.53 -2.71 3.75
CA THR A 248 21.22 -2.47 3.12
C THR A 248 20.31 -1.67 4.06
N PHE A 249 20.26 -2.03 5.34
CA PHE A 249 19.46 -1.33 6.33
C PHE A 249 19.96 0.09 6.64
N GLN A 250 21.28 0.30 6.66
CA GLN A 250 21.86 1.65 6.78
C GLN A 250 21.54 2.52 5.57
N GLN A 251 21.60 1.95 4.35
CA GLN A 251 21.19 2.66 3.13
C GLN A 251 19.70 3.03 3.17
N PHE A 252 18.85 2.10 3.61
CA PHE A 252 17.43 2.38 3.85
C PHE A 252 17.26 3.57 4.80
N LYS A 253 17.89 3.52 5.97
CA LYS A 253 17.83 4.58 6.98
C LYS A 253 18.30 5.92 6.42
N LYS A 254 19.47 5.95 5.77
CA LYS A 254 20.05 7.17 5.16
C LYS A 254 19.11 7.76 4.11
N LYS A 255 18.47 6.93 3.28
CA LYS A 255 17.54 7.42 2.26
C LYS A 255 16.22 7.91 2.86
N THR A 256 15.77 7.32 3.96
CA THR A 256 14.54 7.75 4.65
C THR A 256 14.74 8.86 5.68
N SER A 257 15.98 9.25 6.01
CA SER A 257 16.25 10.17 7.11
C SER A 257 15.90 11.62 6.80
N SER A 258 15.92 12.03 5.53
CA SER A 258 15.45 13.35 5.12
C SER A 258 13.94 13.48 5.36
N GLU A 259 13.18 12.46 4.94
CA GLU A 259 11.72 12.44 5.02
C GLU A 259 11.22 11.22 5.81
N PRO A 260 11.35 11.20 7.15
CA PRO A 260 11.04 10.03 7.97
C PRO A 260 9.54 9.71 8.07
N HIS A 261 8.66 10.61 7.64
CA HIS A 261 7.20 10.44 7.64
C HIS A 261 6.63 9.92 6.31
N GLN A 262 7.47 9.71 5.29
CA GLN A 262 7.03 9.19 4.00
C GLN A 262 6.37 7.82 4.14
N VAL A 263 5.16 7.66 3.62
CA VAL A 263 4.39 6.40 3.66
C VAL A 263 4.40 5.64 2.33
N ILE A 264 4.72 6.33 1.23
CA ILE A 264 4.81 5.78 -0.12
C ILE A 264 6.07 6.31 -0.79
N ARG A 265 6.73 5.49 -1.61
CA ARG A 265 7.70 5.95 -2.62
C ARG A 265 7.25 5.44 -3.99
N TYR A 266 6.86 6.35 -4.87
CA TYR A 266 6.39 6.06 -6.22
C TYR A 266 7.52 6.27 -7.22
N SER A 267 7.82 5.25 -8.03
CA SER A 267 8.84 5.33 -9.09
C SER A 267 8.62 4.20 -10.09
N ARG A 268 7.73 4.44 -11.07
CA ARG A 268 7.36 3.40 -12.05
C ARG A 268 8.54 3.06 -12.97
N GLY A 269 8.96 1.80 -12.94
CA GLY A 269 10.18 1.32 -13.62
C GLY A 269 11.47 1.60 -12.85
N GLY A 270 11.38 2.15 -11.63
CA GLY A 270 12.51 2.31 -10.72
C GLY A 270 12.86 1.02 -9.97
N ARG A 271 13.51 1.16 -8.82
CA ARG A 271 13.89 0.04 -7.94
C ARG A 271 13.34 0.26 -6.54
N PRO A 272 12.81 -0.79 -5.87
CA PRO A 272 12.44 -0.68 -4.47
C PRO A 272 13.64 -0.40 -3.57
N LEU A 273 13.42 0.40 -2.53
CA LEU A 273 14.29 0.56 -1.37
C LEU A 273 13.96 -0.54 -0.36
N TRP A 274 14.86 -1.50 -0.22
CA TRP A 274 14.72 -2.67 0.66
C TRP A 274 15.25 -2.40 2.07
N VAL A 275 14.65 -3.02 3.07
CA VAL A 275 15.11 -2.96 4.48
C VAL A 275 16.17 -4.01 4.79
N SER A 276 16.28 -5.04 3.96
CA SER A 276 17.17 -6.19 4.13
C SER A 276 17.73 -6.63 2.78
N SER A 277 18.94 -7.21 2.77
CA SER A 277 19.50 -7.86 1.58
C SER A 277 18.86 -9.23 1.30
N GLN A 278 18.13 -9.77 2.28
CA GLN A 278 17.45 -11.06 2.19
C GLN A 278 16.02 -10.89 1.65
N HIS A 279 15.50 -11.94 1.01
CA HIS A 279 14.13 -11.95 0.49
C HIS A 279 13.82 -10.77 -0.46
N VAL A 280 14.82 -10.40 -1.27
CA VAL A 280 14.64 -9.51 -2.42
C VAL A 280 14.21 -10.39 -3.61
N PRO A 281 13.11 -10.08 -4.31
CA PRO A 281 12.64 -10.90 -5.41
C PRO A 281 13.57 -10.79 -6.61
N SER A 282 13.78 -11.91 -7.28
CA SER A 282 14.33 -11.96 -8.63
C SER A 282 13.23 -11.75 -9.68
N ASP A 283 13.62 -11.52 -10.94
CA ASP A 283 12.67 -11.40 -12.06
C ASP A 283 11.78 -12.66 -12.24
N GLU A 284 12.23 -13.83 -11.78
CA GLU A 284 11.49 -15.09 -11.87
C GLU A 284 10.41 -15.21 -10.78
N ASP A 285 10.62 -14.55 -9.63
CA ASP A 285 9.66 -14.51 -8.52
C ASP A 285 8.46 -13.60 -8.84
N ILE A 286 8.67 -12.62 -9.72
CA ILE A 286 7.63 -11.70 -10.17
C ILE A 286 6.84 -12.35 -11.31
N LEU A 287 5.72 -12.97 -10.94
CA LEU A 287 4.85 -13.63 -11.91
C LEU A 287 4.41 -12.66 -13.03
N PRO A 288 4.38 -13.10 -14.29
CA PRO A 288 3.85 -12.32 -15.40
C PRO A 288 2.37 -11.94 -15.20
N CYS A 289 1.96 -10.89 -15.90
CA CYS A 289 0.55 -10.52 -15.99
C CYS A 289 -0.26 -11.61 -16.69
N THR A 290 -1.57 -11.66 -16.43
CA THR A 290 -2.50 -12.59 -17.09
C THR A 290 -2.59 -12.39 -18.61
N CYS A 291 -2.21 -11.21 -19.12
CA CYS A 291 -2.07 -10.96 -20.56
C CYS A 291 -0.75 -11.47 -21.16
N GLY A 292 0.18 -11.99 -20.35
CA GLY A 292 1.50 -12.47 -20.77
C GLY A 292 2.62 -11.43 -20.67
N ALA A 293 2.31 -10.14 -20.49
CA ALA A 293 3.31 -9.11 -20.30
C ALA A 293 4.04 -9.24 -18.95
N LYS A 294 5.29 -8.77 -18.88
CA LYS A 294 6.04 -8.69 -17.63
C LYS A 294 5.41 -7.66 -16.68
N ARG A 295 5.71 -7.80 -15.38
CA ARG A 295 5.41 -6.75 -14.40
C ARG A 295 6.68 -6.00 -14.05
N ILE A 296 6.55 -4.70 -13.84
CA ILE A 296 7.64 -3.80 -13.41
C ILE A 296 7.26 -3.18 -12.07
N PHE A 297 8.26 -2.79 -11.30
CA PHE A 297 8.05 -2.03 -10.06
C PHE A 297 7.28 -0.74 -10.37
N GLU A 298 6.31 -0.41 -9.53
CA GLU A 298 5.55 0.83 -9.65
C GLU A 298 5.71 1.76 -8.44
N PHE A 299 5.46 1.23 -7.24
CA PHE A 299 5.65 1.97 -6.02
C PHE A 299 5.86 1.01 -4.85
N GLN A 300 6.33 1.55 -3.73
CA GLN A 300 6.39 0.82 -2.47
C GLN A 300 5.63 1.52 -1.36
N VAL A 301 5.07 0.74 -0.45
CA VAL A 301 4.50 1.20 0.81
C VAL A 301 5.55 1.05 1.89
N MET A 302 5.78 2.15 2.60
CA MET A 302 6.79 2.27 3.63
C MET A 302 6.27 1.76 4.99
N PRO A 303 7.14 1.30 5.89
CA PRO A 303 6.76 0.80 7.21
C PRO A 303 6.16 1.91 8.09
N GLN A 304 6.51 3.17 7.84
CA GLN A 304 5.96 4.37 8.46
C GLN A 304 4.43 4.41 8.45
N LEU A 305 3.81 3.85 7.41
CA LEU A 305 2.35 3.80 7.32
C LEU A 305 1.72 3.09 8.51
N LEU A 306 2.38 2.08 9.08
CA LEU A 306 1.89 1.30 10.22
C LEU A 306 1.54 2.17 11.44
N ASN A 307 2.31 3.24 11.67
CA ASN A 307 2.09 4.17 12.78
C ASN A 307 0.72 4.89 12.69
N SER A 308 0.24 5.12 11.47
CA SER A 308 -1.03 5.79 11.21
C SER A 308 -2.25 4.87 11.27
N LEU A 309 -2.05 3.55 11.16
CA LEU A 309 -3.15 2.58 11.08
C LEU A 309 -3.79 2.26 12.45
N SER A 310 -3.30 2.88 13.53
CA SER A 310 -3.79 2.74 14.92
C SER A 310 -4.02 1.27 15.32
N VAL A 311 -3.01 0.42 15.06
CA VAL A 311 -3.06 -1.03 15.29
C VAL A 311 -2.98 -1.38 16.79
N ASP A 312 -2.93 -0.38 17.68
CA ASP A 312 -2.67 -0.49 19.13
C ASP A 312 -3.82 -1.04 19.97
N SER A 313 -4.91 -1.52 19.35
CA SER A 313 -5.96 -2.26 20.07
C SER A 313 -5.49 -3.68 20.40
N THR A 314 -4.62 -3.78 21.40
CA THR A 314 -4.30 -4.96 22.23
C THR A 314 -4.41 -6.33 21.55
N GLY A 315 -3.38 -6.66 20.74
CA GLY A 315 -3.01 -8.05 20.44
C GLY A 315 -2.66 -8.41 19.00
N ALA A 316 -2.49 -7.44 18.09
CA ALA A 316 -2.56 -7.73 16.66
C ALA A 316 -1.63 -6.88 15.77
N SER A 317 -0.31 -7.03 15.83
CA SER A 317 0.62 -6.25 15.00
C SER A 317 0.60 -6.72 13.54
N ILE A 318 -0.20 -6.04 12.72
CA ILE A 318 0.06 -5.94 11.27
C ILE A 318 1.47 -5.38 11.12
N ASP A 319 2.33 -6.05 10.37
CA ASP A 319 3.73 -5.67 10.25
C ASP A 319 4.29 -5.95 8.85
N TRP A 320 5.20 -5.08 8.40
CA TRP A 320 6.02 -5.21 7.20
C TRP A 320 7.19 -4.24 7.28
N GLY A 321 8.31 -4.60 6.65
CA GLY A 321 9.44 -3.72 6.40
C GLY A 321 9.25 -2.88 5.14
N THR A 322 8.79 -3.48 4.04
CA THR A 322 8.40 -2.76 2.82
C THR A 322 7.45 -3.62 1.97
N LEU A 323 6.48 -2.97 1.32
CA LEU A 323 5.61 -3.63 0.36
C LEU A 323 5.91 -3.08 -1.03
N ALA A 324 6.49 -3.89 -1.91
CA ALA A 324 6.78 -3.49 -3.29
C ALA A 324 5.66 -3.95 -4.24
N ILE A 325 5.10 -3.01 -4.99
CA ILE A 325 3.99 -3.26 -5.91
C ILE A 325 4.55 -3.32 -7.33
N TYR A 326 4.20 -4.38 -8.05
CA TYR A 326 4.60 -4.61 -9.43
C TYR A 326 3.37 -4.70 -10.32
N THR A 327 3.38 -3.95 -11.42
CA THR A 327 2.24 -3.87 -12.34
C THR A 327 2.62 -4.15 -13.76
N CYS A 328 1.64 -4.58 -14.55
CA CYS A 328 1.84 -4.95 -15.95
C CYS A 328 2.39 -3.77 -16.79
N THR A 329 3.48 -4.02 -17.54
CA THR A 329 4.14 -3.03 -18.41
C THR A 329 3.18 -2.42 -19.41
N ASP A 330 2.32 -3.26 -20.00
CA ASP A 330 1.42 -2.89 -21.09
C ASP A 330 0.14 -2.21 -20.59
N SER A 331 -0.06 -2.16 -19.27
CA SER A 331 -1.29 -1.68 -18.64
C SER A 331 -2.54 -2.27 -19.31
N CYS A 332 -2.56 -3.60 -19.45
CA CYS A 332 -3.62 -4.34 -20.13
C CYS A 332 -5.01 -4.06 -19.52
N ASN A 333 -6.01 -3.88 -20.37
CA ASN A 333 -7.39 -3.66 -19.94
C ASN A 333 -8.32 -4.43 -20.86
N HIS A 334 -8.69 -5.64 -20.46
CA HIS A 334 -9.73 -6.41 -21.13
C HIS A 334 -11.01 -6.38 -20.26
N ASP A 335 -12.19 -6.27 -20.87
CA ASP A 335 -13.49 -6.48 -20.21
C ASP A 335 -13.83 -5.61 -18.97
N ASP A 336 -13.29 -4.39 -18.86
CA ASP A 336 -13.63 -3.41 -17.81
C ASP A 336 -13.64 -3.98 -16.37
N ARG A 337 -12.70 -4.89 -16.08
CA ARG A 337 -12.57 -5.60 -14.80
C ARG A 337 -11.36 -5.15 -14.01
N TYR A 338 -11.36 -5.44 -12.72
CA TYR A 338 -10.22 -5.20 -11.84
C TYR A 338 -9.17 -6.31 -12.01
N TYR A 339 -7.95 -5.94 -12.35
CA TYR A 339 -6.85 -6.87 -12.60
C TYR A 339 -6.01 -7.08 -11.36
N ARG A 340 -5.80 -8.34 -10.95
CA ARG A 340 -4.85 -8.65 -9.87
C ARG A 340 -3.42 -8.34 -10.33
N GLU A 341 -2.77 -7.45 -9.59
CA GLU A 341 -1.35 -7.15 -9.76
C GLU A 341 -0.52 -7.91 -8.73
N PHE A 342 0.78 -7.68 -8.71
CA PHE A 342 1.70 -8.41 -7.85
C PHE A 342 2.20 -7.54 -6.71
N ILE A 343 2.25 -8.11 -5.51
CA ILE A 343 2.77 -7.46 -4.30
C ILE A 343 3.81 -8.36 -3.66
N TRP A 344 4.91 -7.78 -3.25
CA TRP A 344 5.99 -8.44 -2.54
C TRP A 344 6.18 -7.78 -1.18
N LYS A 345 6.03 -8.57 -0.11
CA LYS A 345 6.24 -8.15 1.27
C LYS A 345 7.62 -8.59 1.75
N GLN A 346 8.44 -7.63 2.17
CA GLN A 346 9.66 -7.88 2.93
C GLN A 346 9.42 -7.43 4.38
N ASP A 347 9.89 -8.22 5.34
CA ASP A 347 9.87 -7.90 6.77
C ASP A 347 11.23 -7.38 7.23
N PHE A 348 11.25 -6.67 8.36
CA PHE A 348 12.51 -6.40 9.04
C PHE A 348 13.17 -7.72 9.45
N THR A 349 14.50 -7.76 9.37
CA THR A 349 15.25 -8.87 9.96
C THR A 349 15.04 -8.77 11.47
N SER A 350 14.42 -9.81 12.05
CA SER A 350 14.45 -9.97 13.50
C SER A 350 15.90 -10.16 13.87
N ASP A 351 16.47 -9.26 14.69
CA ASP A 351 17.73 -9.54 15.34
C ASP A 351 17.66 -10.95 15.93
N GLN A 352 18.67 -11.77 15.63
CA GLN A 352 18.82 -13.08 16.26
C GLN A 352 19.03 -12.88 17.76
N ASN A 353 17.94 -12.75 18.51
CA ASN A 353 17.93 -12.75 19.96
C ASN A 353 16.68 -13.51 20.44
N ALA A 354 16.76 -14.83 20.30
CA ALA A 354 16.00 -15.78 21.10
C ALA A 354 16.83 -17.07 21.14
N ASP A 355 17.92 -17.01 21.92
CA ASP A 355 18.59 -18.19 22.46
C ASP A 355 17.88 -18.61 23.75
#